data_AF-A0A8T5QK06-F1
#
_entry.id   AF-A0A8T5QK06-F1
#
_cell.length_a   1.000
_cell.length_b   1.000
_cell.length_c   1.000
_cell.angle_alpha   90.00
_cell.angle_beta   90.00
_cell.angle_gamma   90.00
#
_symmetry.space_group_name_H-M   'P 1'
#
loop_
_entity.id
_entity.type
_entity.pdbx_description
1 polymer ?
#
loop_
_entity_poly.entity_id
_entity_poly.type
_entity_poly.pdbx_seq_one_letter_code
_entity_poly.pdbx_strand_id
1 'polypeptide(L)'
;SIKTDLLISFLESDEVQSKISGVILGEDKMLQNFVVSKDKIIAFKDDTLVMDEKITNNAQVKRQRTRWINTYFQNVNAALRILFKGIRAKSINQIVFSFTSIFPPLFLLVLFSVLILFLDWLLVGFSLPFYLVFGGLVLFTLNFVLTLRFFNAPAKVFRALILVPVFIFYQILALFNLKDSKSDFLVTKKKKITI
;
A
#
# COMPACT_ATOMS: atom_id res chain seq x y z
N SER A 1 27.14 15.67 10.41
CA SER A 1 26.78 16.46 9.22
C SER A 1 25.58 15.81 8.56
N ILE A 2 24.46 16.53 8.43
CA ILE A 2 23.28 16.04 7.68
C ILE A 2 23.71 16.00 6.20
N LYS A 3 23.62 14.82 5.57
CA LYS A 3 23.98 14.66 4.14
C LYS A 3 22.86 15.26 3.28
N THR A 4 22.92 16.57 3.06
CA THR A 4 21.96 17.31 2.23
C THR A 4 22.06 16.93 0.75
N ASP A 5 23.23 16.45 0.30
CA ASP A 5 23.48 16.09 -1.11
C ASP A 5 22.49 15.06 -1.66
N LEU A 6 22.07 14.09 -0.83
CA LEU A 6 21.11 13.08 -1.26
C LEU A 6 19.73 13.71 -1.51
N LEU A 7 19.31 14.61 -0.62
CA LEU A 7 18.05 15.33 -0.74
C LEU A 7 18.07 16.27 -1.94
N ILE A 8 19.16 17.03 -2.13
CA ILE A 8 19.32 17.90 -3.30
C ILE A 8 19.25 17.07 -4.58
N SER A 9 19.99 15.95 -4.65
CA SER A 9 19.95 15.06 -5.81
C SER A 9 18.58 14.44 -6.08
N PHE A 10 17.76 14.28 -5.05
CA PHE A 10 16.37 13.83 -5.19
C PHE A 10 15.50 14.93 -5.77
N LEU A 11 15.60 16.15 -5.21
CA LEU A 11 14.84 17.31 -5.69
C LEU A 11 15.19 17.67 -7.14
N GLU A 12 16.44 17.49 -7.54
CA GLU A 12 16.93 17.73 -8.91
C GLU A 12 16.59 16.60 -9.89
N SER A 13 16.08 15.45 -9.42
CA SER A 13 15.80 14.33 -10.30
C SER A 13 14.67 14.63 -11.29
N ASP A 14 14.79 14.11 -12.52
CA ASP A 14 13.79 14.28 -13.59
C ASP A 14 12.38 13.88 -13.14
N GLU A 15 12.27 12.86 -12.27
CA GLU A 15 11.00 12.38 -11.76
C GLU A 15 10.30 13.40 -10.84
N VAL A 16 11.07 14.16 -10.05
CA VAL A 16 10.55 15.25 -9.21
C VAL A 16 10.29 16.48 -10.05
N GLN A 17 11.25 16.89 -10.89
CA GLN A 17 11.14 18.08 -11.73
C GLN A 17 9.96 18.01 -12.71
N SER A 18 9.70 16.85 -13.31
CA SER A 18 8.54 16.65 -14.19
C SER A 18 7.18 16.74 -13.47
N LYS A 19 7.15 16.61 -12.14
CA LYS A 19 5.93 16.65 -11.32
C LYS A 19 5.87 17.87 -10.40
N ILE A 20 6.89 18.73 -10.39
CA ILE A 20 7.03 19.84 -9.44
C ILE A 20 5.95 20.91 -9.62
N SER A 21 5.46 21.08 -10.85
CA SER A 21 4.37 22.00 -11.20
C SER A 21 2.97 21.40 -10.97
N GLY A 22 2.88 20.17 -10.48
CA GLY A 22 1.64 19.44 -10.24
C GLY A 22 1.55 18.83 -8.84
N VAL A 23 0.55 17.96 -8.61
CA VAL A 23 0.40 17.26 -7.33
C VAL A 23 1.29 16.01 -7.32
N ILE A 24 2.28 15.99 -6.43
CA ILE A 24 3.09 14.78 -6.20
C ILE A 24 2.31 13.81 -5.31
N LEU A 25 1.79 12.74 -5.92
CA LEU A 25 1.11 11.67 -5.21
C LEU A 25 2.13 10.64 -4.70
N GLY A 26 2.27 10.56 -3.37
CA GLY A 26 3.17 9.59 -2.74
C GLY A 26 4.65 9.98 -2.85
N GLU A 27 4.95 11.25 -2.58
CA GLU A 27 6.32 11.77 -2.51
C GLU A 27 7.24 10.90 -1.63
N ASP A 28 6.72 10.43 -0.50
CA ASP A 28 7.39 9.53 0.42
C ASP A 28 7.88 8.26 -0.29
N LYS A 29 7.04 7.63 -1.12
CA LYS A 29 7.42 6.45 -1.89
C LYS A 29 8.39 6.77 -3.02
N MET A 30 8.25 7.93 -3.67
CA MET A 30 9.22 8.39 -4.66
C MET A 30 10.62 8.54 -4.05
N LEU A 31 10.71 9.17 -2.88
CA LEU A 31 11.98 9.30 -2.17
C LEU A 31 12.57 7.94 -1.79
N GLN A 32 11.75 7.02 -1.25
CA GLN A 32 12.23 5.68 -0.91
C GLN A 32 12.80 4.94 -2.14
N ASN A 33 12.08 4.97 -3.25
CA ASN A 33 12.55 4.37 -4.51
C ASN A 33 13.85 5.01 -4.99
N PHE A 34 13.97 6.34 -4.90
CA PHE A 34 15.17 7.06 -5.29
C PHE A 34 16.38 6.60 -4.47
N VAL A 35 16.23 6.55 -3.14
CA VAL A 35 17.29 6.11 -2.22
C VAL A 35 17.71 4.67 -2.51
N VAL A 36 16.75 3.75 -2.65
CA VAL A 36 17.03 2.32 -2.89
C VAL A 36 17.59 2.09 -4.30
N SER A 37 17.17 2.89 -5.29
CA SER A 37 17.74 2.82 -6.64
C SER A 37 19.24 3.13 -6.66
N LYS A 38 19.75 3.90 -5.69
CA LYS A 38 21.18 4.17 -5.46
C LYS A 38 21.85 3.14 -4.54
N ASP A 39 21.18 2.01 -4.30
CA ASP A 39 21.59 0.91 -3.43
C ASP A 39 21.91 1.35 -1.99
N LYS A 40 21.16 2.32 -1.48
CA LYS A 40 21.26 2.78 -0.09
C LYS A 40 20.21 2.08 0.77
N ILE A 41 20.59 1.78 2.00
CA ILE A 41 19.71 1.19 3.01
C ILE A 41 18.96 2.30 3.73
N ILE A 42 17.64 2.13 3.88
CA ILE A 42 16.80 3.01 4.69
C ILE A 42 16.80 2.48 6.11
N ALA A 43 17.47 3.20 7.03
CA ALA A 43 17.52 2.81 8.44
C ALA A 43 16.26 3.27 9.19
N PHE A 44 15.82 2.45 10.15
CA PHE A 44 14.73 2.76 11.06
C PHE A 44 15.29 3.09 12.45
N LYS A 45 14.76 4.14 13.09
CA LYS A 45 15.13 4.55 14.44
C LYS A 45 13.87 4.55 15.32
N ASP A 46 13.79 3.58 16.21
CA ASP A 46 12.61 3.32 17.04
C ASP A 46 12.30 4.46 18.02
N ASP A 47 13.33 5.08 18.61
CA ASP A 47 13.20 6.15 19.62
C ASP A 47 12.80 7.53 19.04
N THR A 48 12.22 7.58 17.84
CA THR A 48 11.84 8.84 17.19
C THR A 48 10.40 9.19 17.52
N LEU A 49 10.20 10.19 18.38
CA LEU A 49 8.86 10.71 18.70
C LEU A 49 8.36 11.63 17.57
N VAL A 50 7.33 11.18 16.86
CA VAL A 50 6.62 11.98 15.84
C VAL A 50 5.19 12.19 16.30
N MET A 51 4.76 13.46 16.42
CA MET A 51 3.39 13.81 16.79
C MET A 51 2.57 14.06 15.51
N ASP A 52 1.48 13.31 15.35
CA ASP A 52 0.55 13.44 14.22
C ASP A 52 -0.83 13.90 14.71
N GLU A 53 -1.42 14.88 14.01
CA GLU A 53 -2.76 15.36 14.28
C GLU A 53 -3.78 14.50 13.50
N LYS A 54 -4.49 13.63 14.22
CA LYS A 54 -5.52 12.79 13.59
C LYS A 54 -6.82 13.57 13.39
N ILE A 55 -7.18 13.81 12.14
CA ILE A 55 -8.47 14.41 11.79
C ILE A 55 -9.55 13.31 11.70
N THR A 56 -10.68 13.50 12.39
CA THR A 56 -11.75 12.49 12.57
C THR A 56 -12.83 12.47 11.48
N ASN A 57 -12.63 13.16 10.36
CA ASN A 57 -13.65 13.23 9.30
C ASN A 57 -13.64 11.99 8.39
N ASN A 58 -14.76 11.26 8.35
CA ASN A 58 -14.97 10.08 7.50
C ASN A 58 -14.65 10.32 6.01
N ALA A 59 -14.94 11.52 5.48
CA ALA A 59 -14.64 11.86 4.08
C ALA A 59 -13.13 11.96 3.82
N GLN A 60 -12.36 12.46 4.79
CA GLN A 60 -10.90 12.54 4.69
C GLN A 60 -10.26 11.16 4.78
N VAL A 61 -10.78 10.28 5.64
CA VAL A 61 -10.31 8.88 5.73
C VAL A 61 -10.48 8.16 4.39
N LYS A 62 -11.64 8.28 3.73
CA LYS A 62 -11.87 7.68 2.40
C LYS A 62 -10.88 8.21 1.37
N ARG A 63 -10.69 9.54 1.30
CA ARG A 63 -9.72 10.19 0.40
C ARG A 63 -8.29 9.71 0.63
N GLN A 64 -7.88 9.60 1.90
CA GLN A 64 -6.58 9.06 2.25
C GLN A 64 -6.45 7.63 1.70
N ARG A 65 -7.39 6.73 1.97
CA ARG A 65 -7.31 5.34 1.47
C ARG A 65 -7.23 5.25 -0.06
N THR A 66 -8.02 6.03 -0.80
CA THR A 66 -7.91 6.09 -2.27
C THR A 66 -6.52 6.57 -2.70
N ARG A 67 -5.94 7.58 -2.03
CA ARG A 67 -4.56 8.02 -2.28
C ARG A 67 -3.55 6.90 -2.06
N TRP A 68 -3.66 6.14 -0.97
CA TRP A 68 -2.75 5.02 -0.68
C TRP A 68 -2.79 3.94 -1.76
N ILE A 69 -3.98 3.57 -2.23
CA ILE A 69 -4.13 2.59 -3.32
C ILE A 69 -3.53 3.14 -4.63
N ASN A 70 -3.81 4.41 -4.94
CA ASN A 70 -3.31 5.06 -6.15
C ASN A 70 -1.77 5.12 -6.14
N THR A 71 -1.18 5.54 -5.03
CA THR A 71 0.27 5.55 -4.83
C THR A 71 0.86 4.15 -4.94
N TYR A 72 0.22 3.11 -4.39
CA TYR A 72 0.66 1.72 -4.56
C TYR A 72 0.79 1.35 -6.05
N PHE A 73 -0.27 1.52 -6.85
CA PHE A 73 -0.22 1.15 -8.28
C PHE A 73 0.78 1.98 -9.09
N GLN A 74 0.94 3.27 -8.77
CA GLN A 74 1.98 4.10 -9.38
C GLN A 74 3.39 3.59 -9.02
N ASN A 75 3.58 3.12 -7.79
CA ASN A 75 4.85 2.66 -7.26
C ASN A 75 5.29 1.30 -7.79
N VAL A 76 4.35 0.40 -8.16
CA VAL A 76 4.66 -0.95 -8.65
C VAL A 76 5.64 -0.91 -9.84
N ASN A 77 5.44 -0.01 -10.79
CA ASN A 77 6.31 0.13 -11.96
C ASN A 77 7.75 0.52 -11.57
N ALA A 78 7.91 1.47 -10.64
CA ALA A 78 9.22 1.88 -10.14
C ALA A 78 9.90 0.76 -9.34
N ALA A 79 9.14 0.09 -8.48
CA ALA A 79 9.63 -1.05 -7.69
C ALA A 79 10.07 -2.22 -8.59
N LEU A 80 9.35 -2.51 -9.68
CA LEU A 80 9.74 -3.52 -10.68
C LEU A 80 11.06 -3.15 -11.37
N ARG A 81 11.25 -1.89 -11.79
CA ARG A 81 12.53 -1.43 -12.37
C ARG A 81 13.68 -1.61 -11.39
N ILE A 82 13.48 -1.27 -10.11
CA ILE A 82 14.48 -1.47 -9.05
C ILE A 82 14.74 -2.97 -8.84
N LEU A 83 13.72 -3.83 -8.94
CA LEU A 83 13.87 -5.28 -8.82
C LEU A 83 14.79 -5.82 -9.92
N PHE A 84 14.52 -5.46 -11.18
CA PHE A 84 15.35 -5.86 -12.32
C PHE A 84 16.79 -5.33 -12.18
N LYS A 85 16.95 -4.08 -11.72
CA LYS A 85 18.27 -3.51 -11.43
C LYS A 85 18.98 -4.30 -10.34
N GLY A 86 18.28 -4.64 -9.25
CA GLY A 86 18.80 -5.41 -8.13
C GLY A 86 19.23 -6.81 -8.52
N ILE A 87 18.45 -7.50 -9.36
CA ILE A 87 18.81 -8.82 -9.90
C ILE A 87 20.10 -8.72 -10.74
N ARG A 88 20.17 -7.73 -11.66
CA ARG A 88 21.35 -7.54 -12.52
C ARG A 88 22.60 -7.16 -11.72
N ALA A 89 22.45 -6.32 -10.71
CA ALA A 89 23.52 -5.86 -9.83
C ALA A 89 23.82 -6.83 -8.67
N LYS A 90 23.04 -7.91 -8.51
CA LYS A 90 23.06 -8.80 -7.35
C LYS A 90 22.92 -8.07 -6.00
N SER A 91 22.17 -6.97 -5.96
CA SER A 91 21.89 -6.23 -4.72
C SER A 91 20.72 -6.86 -3.96
N ILE A 92 21.00 -7.41 -2.79
CA ILE A 92 19.98 -7.96 -1.88
C ILE A 92 19.05 -6.85 -1.37
N ASN A 93 19.59 -5.68 -1.06
CA ASN A 93 18.81 -4.54 -0.57
C ASN A 93 17.73 -4.11 -1.58
N GLN A 94 18.10 -3.99 -2.85
CA GLN A 94 17.15 -3.65 -3.92
C GLN A 94 16.10 -4.74 -4.12
N ILE A 95 16.51 -6.02 -4.11
CA ILE A 95 15.58 -7.14 -4.28
C ILE A 95 14.55 -7.18 -3.14
N VAL A 96 14.99 -7.13 -1.89
CA VAL A 96 14.12 -7.20 -0.71
C VAL A 96 13.16 -6.01 -0.65
N PHE A 97 13.66 -4.80 -0.88
CA PHE A 97 12.82 -3.60 -0.87
C PHE A 97 11.78 -3.62 -2.00
N SER A 98 12.19 -4.00 -3.21
CA SER A 98 11.26 -4.09 -4.34
C SER A 98 10.21 -5.16 -4.13
N PHE A 99 10.59 -6.33 -3.61
CA PHE A 99 9.65 -7.42 -3.36
C PHE A 99 8.57 -6.99 -2.37
N THR A 100 8.96 -6.38 -1.25
CA THR A 100 8.02 -5.85 -0.25
C THR A 100 7.16 -4.71 -0.78
N SER A 101 7.66 -3.91 -1.73
CA SER A 101 6.92 -2.80 -2.35
C SER A 101 5.95 -3.23 -3.46
N ILE A 102 6.20 -4.37 -4.11
CA ILE A 102 5.32 -4.95 -5.15
C ILE A 102 4.25 -5.85 -4.52
N PHE A 103 4.50 -6.36 -3.31
CA PHE A 103 3.57 -7.28 -2.67
C PHE A 103 2.18 -6.64 -2.55
N PRO A 104 1.13 -7.26 -3.11
CA PRO A 104 -0.18 -6.65 -3.16
C PRO A 104 -0.77 -6.48 -1.75
N PRO A 105 -1.44 -5.34 -1.49
CA PRO A 105 -2.26 -5.17 -0.31
C PRO A 105 -3.18 -6.36 -0.09
N LEU A 106 -3.31 -6.78 1.17
CA LEU A 106 -4.03 -8.01 1.53
C LEU A 106 -5.46 -8.08 0.98
N PHE A 107 -6.16 -6.95 0.94
CA PHE A 107 -7.52 -6.89 0.38
C PHE A 107 -7.57 -7.25 -1.11
N LEU A 108 -6.53 -6.92 -1.89
CA LEU A 108 -6.44 -7.29 -3.30
C LEU A 108 -6.21 -8.79 -3.45
N LEU A 109 -5.35 -9.38 -2.61
CA LEU A 109 -5.14 -10.83 -2.59
C LEU A 109 -6.46 -11.56 -2.32
N VAL A 110 -7.19 -11.19 -1.27
CA VAL A 110 -8.49 -11.79 -0.94
C VAL A 110 -9.50 -11.58 -2.07
N LEU A 111 -9.56 -10.37 -2.65
CA LEU A 111 -10.46 -10.06 -3.76
C LEU A 111 -10.19 -10.96 -4.98
N PHE A 112 -8.92 -11.09 -5.39
CA PHE A 112 -8.53 -11.95 -6.51
C PHE A 112 -8.79 -13.42 -6.21
N SER A 113 -8.49 -13.89 -5.00
CA SER A 113 -8.76 -15.27 -4.61
C SER A 113 -10.25 -15.61 -4.66
N VAL A 114 -11.12 -14.71 -4.17
CA VAL A 114 -12.58 -14.90 -4.25
C VAL A 114 -13.08 -14.84 -5.69
N LEU A 115 -12.53 -13.94 -6.51
CA LEU A 115 -12.87 -13.87 -7.93
C LEU A 115 -12.49 -15.15 -8.68
N ILE A 116 -11.28 -15.67 -8.45
CA ILE A 116 -10.81 -16.94 -9.03
C ILE A 116 -11.71 -18.08 -8.55
N LEU A 117 -12.01 -18.15 -7.25
CA LEU A 117 -12.90 -19.18 -6.70
C LEU A 117 -14.29 -19.15 -7.35
N PHE A 118 -14.84 -17.95 -7.57
CA PHE A 118 -16.12 -17.76 -8.25
C PHE A 118 -16.07 -18.19 -9.72
N LEU A 119 -15.00 -17.83 -10.44
CA LEU A 119 -14.80 -18.22 -11.83
C LEU A 119 -14.58 -19.74 -11.97
N ASP A 120 -13.81 -20.36 -11.09
CA ASP A 120 -13.62 -21.81 -11.06
C ASP A 120 -14.94 -22.55 -10.87
N TRP A 121 -15.76 -22.07 -9.92
CA TRP A 121 -17.10 -22.61 -9.71
C TRP A 121 -18.00 -22.42 -10.93
N LEU A 122 -17.98 -21.24 -11.56
CA LEU A 122 -18.83 -20.94 -12.71
C LEU A 122 -18.44 -21.75 -13.96
N LEU A 123 -17.15 -21.93 -14.21
CA LEU A 123 -16.64 -22.55 -15.44
C LEU A 123 -16.50 -24.07 -15.33
N VAL A 124 -16.15 -24.58 -14.14
CA VAL A 124 -15.76 -25.99 -13.93
C VAL A 124 -16.55 -26.65 -12.80
N GLY A 125 -17.32 -25.89 -12.01
CA GLY A 125 -18.05 -26.39 -10.85
C GLY A 125 -17.16 -26.69 -9.65
N PHE A 126 -17.63 -27.58 -8.76
CA PHE A 126 -16.90 -28.00 -7.55
C PHE A 126 -15.77 -29.00 -7.88
N SER A 127 -14.76 -28.51 -8.59
CA SER A 127 -13.62 -29.27 -9.09
C SER A 127 -12.41 -29.17 -8.15
N LEU A 128 -11.35 -29.95 -8.42
CA LEU A 128 -10.11 -29.90 -7.63
C LEU A 128 -9.52 -28.47 -7.51
N PRO A 129 -9.41 -27.66 -8.59
CA PRO A 129 -8.97 -26.26 -8.50
C PRO A 129 -9.79 -25.43 -7.49
N PHE A 130 -11.12 -25.57 -7.52
CA PHE A 130 -12.00 -24.88 -6.57
C PHE A 130 -11.63 -25.23 -5.12
N TYR A 131 -11.47 -26.53 -4.81
CA TYR A 131 -11.10 -26.96 -3.46
C TYR A 131 -9.69 -26.51 -3.05
N LEU A 132 -8.74 -26.41 -3.98
CA LEU A 132 -7.40 -25.89 -3.70
C LEU A 132 -7.44 -24.41 -3.32
N VAL A 133 -8.16 -23.59 -4.09
CA VAL A 133 -8.31 -22.16 -3.80
C VAL A 133 -9.09 -21.94 -2.51
N PHE A 134 -10.19 -22.68 -2.31
CA PHE A 134 -10.99 -22.64 -1.10
C PHE A 134 -10.18 -23.06 0.13
N GLY A 135 -9.48 -24.18 0.06
CA GLY A 135 -8.60 -24.67 1.13
C GLY A 135 -7.50 -23.67 1.47
N GLY A 136 -6.90 -23.02 0.45
CA GLY A 136 -5.94 -21.94 0.64
C GLY A 136 -6.52 -20.75 1.41
N LEU A 137 -7.74 -20.30 1.07
CA LEU A 137 -8.44 -19.22 1.78
C LEU A 137 -8.76 -19.59 3.24
N VAL A 138 -9.15 -20.84 3.49
CA VAL A 138 -9.40 -21.35 4.85
C VAL A 138 -8.10 -21.35 5.66
N LEU A 139 -7.02 -21.91 5.12
CA LEU A 139 -5.71 -21.93 5.78
C LEU A 139 -5.18 -20.52 6.05
N PHE A 140 -5.33 -19.61 5.09
CA PHE A 140 -4.96 -18.21 5.26
C PHE A 140 -5.73 -17.55 6.42
N THR A 141 -7.05 -17.74 6.46
CA THR A 141 -7.92 -17.17 7.51
C THR A 141 -7.59 -17.75 8.89
N LEU A 142 -7.38 -19.06 8.98
CA LEU A 142 -6.98 -19.72 10.21
C LEU A 142 -5.63 -19.22 10.72
N ASN A 143 -4.63 -19.09 9.84
CA ASN A 143 -3.33 -18.54 10.20
C ASN A 143 -3.44 -17.10 10.71
N PHE A 144 -4.27 -16.27 10.07
CA PHE A 144 -4.50 -14.89 10.51
C PHE A 144 -5.11 -14.83 11.91
N VAL A 145 -6.13 -15.63 12.19
CA VAL A 145 -6.77 -15.70 13.53
C VAL A 145 -5.81 -16.27 14.58
N LEU A 146 -5.05 -17.31 14.23
CA LEU A 146 -4.05 -17.90 15.12
C LEU A 146 -2.96 -16.90 15.49
N THR A 147 -2.50 -16.12 14.51
CA THR A 147 -1.52 -15.05 14.71
C THR A 147 -2.04 -13.99 15.67
N LEU A 148 -3.29 -13.52 15.49
CA LEU A 148 -3.91 -12.56 16.41
C LEU A 148 -4.00 -13.09 17.84
N ARG A 149 -4.29 -14.38 17.99
CA ARG A 149 -4.31 -15.04 19.31
C ARG A 149 -2.92 -15.16 19.91
N PHE A 150 -1.92 -15.55 19.11
CA PHE A 150 -0.53 -15.69 19.54
C PHE A 150 0.05 -14.37 20.05
N PHE A 151 -0.27 -13.26 19.38
CA PHE A 151 0.16 -11.92 19.79
C PHE A 151 -0.76 -11.25 20.85
N ASN A 152 -1.64 -12.00 21.51
CA ASN A 152 -2.56 -11.49 22.53
C ASN A 152 -3.34 -10.23 22.10
N ALA A 153 -3.84 -10.24 20.85
CA ALA A 153 -4.57 -9.10 20.33
C ALA A 153 -5.79 -8.75 21.22
N PRO A 154 -6.05 -7.47 21.52
CA PRO A 154 -7.14 -7.10 22.40
C PRO A 154 -8.50 -7.43 21.77
N ALA A 155 -9.53 -7.68 22.60
CA ALA A 155 -10.87 -8.08 22.15
C ALA A 155 -11.49 -7.13 21.10
N LYS A 156 -11.11 -5.84 21.12
CA LYS A 156 -11.51 -4.85 20.11
C LYS A 156 -11.08 -5.22 18.69
N VAL A 157 -9.91 -5.85 18.53
CA VAL A 157 -9.38 -6.32 17.24
C VAL A 157 -10.21 -7.48 16.71
N PHE A 158 -10.57 -8.44 17.56
CA PHE A 158 -11.45 -9.56 17.18
C PHE A 158 -12.84 -9.07 16.76
N ARG A 159 -13.41 -8.08 17.46
CA ARG A 159 -14.68 -7.46 17.05
C ARG A 159 -14.57 -6.73 15.71
N ALA A 160 -13.43 -6.12 15.42
CA ALA A 160 -13.20 -5.46 14.14
C ALA A 160 -13.18 -6.45 12.95
N LEU A 161 -12.92 -7.74 13.18
CA LEU A 161 -12.98 -8.77 12.13
C LEU A 161 -14.38 -8.87 11.51
N ILE A 162 -15.43 -8.65 12.29
CA ILE A 162 -16.83 -8.65 11.82
C ILE A 162 -17.05 -7.52 10.79
N LEU A 163 -16.29 -6.44 10.88
CA LEU A 163 -16.38 -5.29 9.97
C LEU A 163 -15.49 -5.42 8.73
N VAL A 164 -14.69 -6.49 8.62
CA VAL A 164 -13.79 -6.72 7.47
C VAL A 164 -14.53 -6.78 6.13
N PRO A 165 -15.70 -7.45 5.99
CA PRO A 165 -16.43 -7.45 4.72
C PRO A 165 -16.85 -6.04 4.28
N VAL A 166 -17.34 -5.23 5.22
CA VAL A 166 -17.72 -3.82 4.97
C VAL A 166 -16.48 -3.00 4.58
N PHE A 167 -15.36 -3.23 5.27
CA PHE A 167 -14.09 -2.59 4.95
C PHE A 167 -13.61 -2.93 3.52
N ILE A 168 -13.64 -4.22 3.13
CA ILE A 168 -13.27 -4.66 1.77
C ILE A 168 -14.20 -4.03 0.73
N PHE A 169 -15.50 -3.95 1.00
CA PHE A 169 -16.45 -3.29 0.09
C PHE A 169 -16.08 -1.83 -0.20
N TYR A 170 -15.77 -1.04 0.84
CA TYR A 170 -15.32 0.34 0.64
C TYR A 170 -13.99 0.44 -0.10
N GLN A 171 -13.12 -0.55 0.08
CA GLN A 171 -11.83 -0.62 -0.60
C GLN A 171 -11.99 -0.95 -2.09
N ILE A 172 -12.94 -1.82 -2.45
CA ILE A 172 -13.33 -2.08 -3.84
C ILE A 172 -13.94 -0.81 -4.47
N LEU A 173 -14.84 -0.12 -3.76
CA LEU A 173 -15.35 1.18 -4.22
C LEU A 173 -14.21 2.18 -4.45
N ALA A 174 -13.19 2.20 -3.58
CA ALA A 174 -12.03 3.07 -3.75
C ALA A 174 -11.23 2.76 -5.02
N LEU A 175 -11.15 1.48 -5.44
CA LEU A 175 -10.53 1.09 -6.72
C LEU A 175 -11.24 1.71 -7.93
N PHE A 176 -12.58 1.65 -7.95
CA PHE A 176 -13.37 2.24 -9.04
C PHE A 176 -13.23 3.77 -9.10
N ASN A 177 -13.08 4.42 -7.95
CA ASN A 177 -12.88 5.88 -7.83
C ASN A 177 -11.43 6.33 -8.13
N LEU A 178 -10.51 5.42 -8.47
CA LEU A 178 -9.11 5.80 -8.79
C LEU A 178 -9.01 6.68 -10.03
N LYS A 179 -9.90 6.46 -11.02
CA LYS A 179 -9.93 7.20 -12.29
C LYS A 179 -10.25 8.68 -12.07
N ASP A 180 -11.16 8.97 -11.14
CA ASP A 180 -11.61 10.34 -10.82
C ASP A 180 -10.68 11.07 -9.85
N SER A 181 -9.84 10.35 -9.09
CA SER A 181 -8.93 10.99 -8.13
C SER A 181 -7.76 11.74 -8.78
N LYS A 182 -7.43 11.49 -10.05
CA LYS A 182 -6.34 12.21 -10.73
C LYS A 182 -6.59 13.72 -10.85
N SER A 183 -7.85 14.17 -10.79
CA SER A 183 -8.26 15.58 -10.92
C SER A 183 -8.69 16.25 -9.60
N ASP A 184 -9.09 15.49 -8.57
CA ASP A 184 -9.77 16.03 -7.37
C ASP A 184 -8.85 16.26 -6.15
N PHE A 185 -7.52 16.15 -6.30
CA PHE A 185 -6.57 16.49 -5.23
C PHE A 185 -6.49 17.99 -4.90
N LEU A 186 -7.26 18.83 -5.60
CA LEU A 186 -7.06 20.28 -5.62
C LEU A 186 -7.44 21.03 -4.34
N VAL A 187 -8.27 20.53 -3.41
CA VAL A 187 -8.60 21.35 -2.22
C VAL A 187 -8.92 20.51 -0.98
N THR A 188 -8.00 20.55 0.00
CA THR A 188 -8.39 20.39 1.41
C THR A 188 -8.84 21.77 1.92
N LYS A 189 -10.16 22.00 2.01
CA LYS A 189 -10.70 23.21 2.66
C LYS A 189 -10.40 23.12 4.15
N LYS A 190 -9.39 23.83 4.61
CA LYS A 190 -9.12 24.02 6.04
C LYS A 190 -10.21 24.93 6.62
N LYS A 191 -10.96 24.47 7.61
CA LYS A 191 -11.85 25.34 8.39
C LYS A 191 -10.98 26.13 9.36
N LYS A 192 -10.83 27.44 9.15
CA LYS A 192 -10.15 28.32 10.11
C LYS A 192 -10.90 28.22 11.44
N ILE A 193 -10.20 27.82 12.50
CA ILE A 193 -10.67 28.00 13.86
C ILE A 193 -10.30 29.44 14.22
N THR A 194 -11.29 30.32 14.25
CA THR A 194 -11.14 31.66 14.82
C THR A 194 -11.17 31.48 16.34
N ILE A 195 -10.08 31.87 17.00
CA ILE A 195 -10.01 32.02 18.46
C ILE A 195 -10.82 33.26 18.84
#